data_AF-A0A948ZY54-F1
#
_entry.id   AF-A0A948ZY54-F1
#
_cell.length_a   1.000
_cell.length_b   1.000
_cell.length_c   1.000
_cell.angle_alpha   90.00
_cell.angle_beta   90.00
_cell.angle_gamma   90.00
#
_symmetry.space_group_name_H-M   'P 1'
#
loop_
_entity.id
_entity.type
_entity.pdbx_description
1 polymer ?
#
loop_
_entity_poly.entity_id
_entity_poly.type
_entity_poly.pdbx_seq_one_letter_code
_entity_poly.pdbx_strand_id
1 'polypeptide(L)'
;MGILSTLLGVDDTRKISKKEFQEKLNEIPELTGKEKEYLKAFFENELENGLTLGEVKQGIHKLKHNYNDSITEHEVEELRKKLIEELEQK
;
A
#
# COMPACT_ATOMS: atom_id res chain seq x y z
N MET A 1 0.87 15.65 -3.17
CA MET A 1 0.42 14.88 -2.01
C MET A 1 1.07 13.52 -2.14
N GLY A 2 1.69 13.02 -1.07
CA GLY A 2 2.39 11.74 -1.15
C GLY A 2 1.47 10.53 -1.32
N ILE A 3 2.01 9.42 -1.82
CA ILE A 3 1.30 8.16 -2.10
C ILE A 3 0.52 7.71 -0.87
N LEU A 4 1.14 7.79 0.31
CA LEU A 4 0.56 7.30 1.56
C LEU A 4 -0.39 8.27 2.23
N SER A 5 -0.16 9.57 2.05
CA SER A 5 -1.14 10.57 2.48
C SER A 5 -2.43 10.46 1.66
N THR A 6 -2.31 10.06 0.40
CA THR A 6 -3.46 9.77 -0.48
C THR A 6 -4.12 8.45 -0.07
N LEU A 7 -3.34 7.39 0.17
CA LEU A 7 -3.84 6.08 0.59
C LEU A 7 -4.53 6.08 1.94
N LEU A 8 -4.00 6.80 2.93
CA LEU A 8 -4.35 6.59 4.33
C LEU A 8 -4.96 7.82 5.02
N GLY A 9 -4.91 8.98 4.38
CA GLY A 9 -5.25 10.24 5.02
C GLY A 9 -4.22 10.65 6.08
N VAL A 10 -4.55 11.68 6.85
CA VAL A 10 -3.64 12.29 7.85
C VAL A 10 -3.88 11.72 9.26
N ASP A 11 -4.89 10.86 9.44
CA ASP A 11 -5.34 10.41 10.75
C ASP A 11 -4.84 8.99 11.07
N ASP A 12 -3.98 8.86 12.08
CA ASP A 12 -3.34 7.59 12.47
C ASP A 12 -4.33 6.59 13.10
N THR A 13 -5.47 7.09 13.62
CA THR A 13 -6.49 6.28 14.32
C THR A 13 -7.62 5.81 13.41
N ARG A 14 -7.77 6.44 12.24
CA ARG A 14 -8.78 6.07 11.26
C ARG A 14 -8.44 4.74 10.62
N LYS A 15 -9.40 3.82 10.68
CA LYS A 15 -9.36 2.59 9.89
C LYS A 15 -9.86 2.85 8.49
N ILE A 16 -9.07 2.47 7.50
CA ILE A 16 -9.47 2.50 6.11
C ILE A 16 -10.08 1.17 5.70
N SER A 17 -11.27 1.27 5.12
CA SER A 17 -11.99 0.13 4.58
C SER A 17 -11.37 -0.33 3.27
N LYS A 18 -11.60 -1.60 2.90
CA LYS A 18 -11.21 -2.17 1.61
C LYS A 18 -11.58 -1.30 0.41
N LYS A 19 -12.78 -0.72 0.42
CA LYS A 19 -13.27 0.13 -0.67
C LYS A 19 -12.46 1.42 -0.74
N GLU A 20 -12.30 2.10 0.39
CA GLU A 20 -11.58 3.36 0.48
C GLU A 20 -10.11 3.18 0.05
N PHE A 21 -9.45 2.12 0.52
CA PHE A 21 -8.08 1.78 0.10
C PHE A 21 -7.95 1.58 -1.41
N GLN A 22 -8.89 0.86 -2.03
CA GLN A 22 -8.88 0.63 -3.48
C GLN A 22 -9.15 1.92 -4.27
N GLU A 23 -10.06 2.77 -3.81
CA GLU A 23 -10.30 4.07 -4.42
C GLU A 23 -9.01 4.91 -4.36
N LYS A 24 -8.36 4.98 -3.20
CA LYS A 24 -7.11 5.72 -3.05
C LYS A 24 -5.95 5.16 -3.87
N LEU A 25 -5.83 3.84 -3.96
CA LEU A 25 -4.86 3.17 -4.82
C LEU A 25 -5.02 3.59 -6.28
N ASN A 26 -6.27 3.72 -6.75
CA ASN A 26 -6.55 4.16 -8.11
C ASN A 26 -6.19 5.63 -8.33
N GLU A 27 -6.36 6.48 -7.32
CA GLU A 27 -5.99 7.91 -7.37
C GLU A 27 -4.49 8.16 -7.46
N ILE A 28 -3.63 7.16 -7.20
CA ILE A 28 -2.18 7.30 -7.26
C ILE A 28 -1.69 7.03 -8.69
N PRO A 29 -1.24 8.05 -9.45
CA PRO A 29 -0.74 7.86 -10.80
C PRO A 29 0.68 7.26 -10.83
N GLU A 30 1.41 7.31 -9.71
CA GLU A 30 2.79 6.83 -9.58
C GLU A 30 2.91 5.30 -9.52
N LEU A 31 1.80 4.61 -9.26
CA LEU A 31 1.71 3.16 -9.23
C LEU A 31 1.18 2.64 -10.57
N THR A 32 1.84 1.64 -11.11
CA THR A 32 1.40 0.88 -12.27
C THR A 32 0.21 -0.02 -11.91
N GLY A 33 -0.55 -0.46 -12.91
CA GLY A 33 -1.69 -1.36 -12.69
C GLY A 33 -1.32 -2.63 -11.92
N LYS A 34 -0.14 -3.21 -12.22
CA LYS A 34 0.34 -4.42 -11.53
C LYS A 34 0.73 -4.16 -10.08
N GLU A 35 1.39 -3.04 -9.78
CA GLU A 35 1.70 -2.63 -8.40
C GLU A 35 0.42 -2.42 -7.60
N LYS A 36 -0.62 -1.82 -8.22
CA LYS A 36 -1.92 -1.63 -7.57
C LYS A 36 -2.61 -2.96 -7.26
N GLU A 37 -2.60 -3.89 -8.21
CA GLU A 37 -3.15 -5.23 -8.01
C GLU A 37 -2.39 -6.01 -6.93
N TYR A 38 -1.06 -5.92 -6.92
CA TYR A 38 -0.23 -6.53 -5.89
C TYR A 38 -0.56 -6.01 -4.49
N LEU A 39 -0.61 -4.69 -4.31
CA LEU A 39 -0.97 -4.09 -3.01
C LEU A 39 -2.39 -4.46 -2.60
N LYS A 40 -3.34 -4.47 -3.53
CA LYS A 40 -4.71 -4.88 -3.27
C LYS A 40 -4.79 -6.32 -2.79
N ALA A 41 -4.05 -7.23 -3.41
CA ALA A 41 -4.01 -8.64 -3.03
C ALA A 41 -3.29 -8.84 -1.67
N PHE A 42 -2.16 -8.16 -1.46
CA PHE A 42 -1.39 -8.24 -0.22
C PHE A 42 -2.22 -7.80 0.99
N PHE A 43 -2.88 -6.66 0.89
CA PHE A 43 -3.70 -6.10 1.97
C PHE A 43 -5.13 -6.63 1.99
N GLU A 44 -5.53 -7.53 1.09
CA GLU A 44 -6.93 -7.96 0.96
C GLU A 44 -7.53 -8.50 2.27
N ASN A 45 -6.78 -9.36 2.96
CA ASN A 45 -7.21 -9.98 4.21
C ASN A 45 -7.24 -8.96 5.37
N GLU A 46 -6.26 -8.06 5.42
CA GLU A 46 -6.17 -7.06 6.48
C GLU A 46 -7.24 -5.96 6.32
N LEU A 47 -7.56 -5.60 5.07
CA LEU A 47 -8.60 -4.62 4.74
C LEU A 47 -10.03 -5.07 5.07
N GLU A 48 -10.26 -6.37 5.26
CA GLU A 48 -11.57 -6.90 5.67
C GLU A 48 -12.00 -6.34 7.03
N ASN A 49 -11.04 -6.15 7.95
CA ASN A 49 -11.27 -5.60 9.30
C ASN A 49 -10.97 -4.09 9.40
N GLY A 50 -10.53 -3.50 8.28
CA GLY A 50 -10.06 -2.12 8.19
C GLY A 50 -8.66 -1.93 8.78
N LEU A 51 -7.82 -1.20 8.05
CA LEU A 51 -6.41 -0.99 8.39
C LEU A 51 -6.16 0.42 8.92
N THR A 52 -5.40 0.53 10.01
CA THR A 52 -4.86 1.80 10.51
C THR A 52 -3.56 2.20 9.81
N LEU A 53 -3.15 3.46 9.93
CA LEU A 53 -1.89 3.95 9.35
C LEU A 53 -0.70 3.11 9.81
N GLY A 54 -0.65 2.79 11.10
CA GLY A 54 0.40 1.94 11.68
C GLY A 54 0.44 0.53 11.11
N GLU A 55 -0.71 -0.10 10.88
CA GLU A 55 -0.78 -1.44 10.29
C GLU A 55 -0.34 -1.43 8.82
N VAL A 56 -0.75 -0.42 8.04
CA VAL A 56 -0.30 -0.30 6.65
C VAL A 56 1.20 -0.04 6.57
N LYS A 57 1.75 0.83 7.43
CA LYS A 57 3.20 1.02 7.58
C LYS A 57 3.90 -0.32 7.80
N GLN A 58 3.45 -1.09 8.78
CA GLN A 58 4.01 -2.40 9.07
C GLN A 58 3.87 -3.38 7.90
N GLY A 59 2.73 -3.37 7.19
CA GLY A 59 2.52 -4.18 6.00
C GLY A 59 3.48 -3.81 4.88
N ILE A 60 3.70 -2.50 4.64
CA ILE A 60 4.67 -1.99 3.65
C ILE A 60 6.08 -2.51 3.97
N HIS A 61 6.51 -2.47 5.23
CA HIS A 61 7.80 -3.04 5.64
C HIS A 61 7.89 -4.57 5.45
N LYS A 62 6.75 -5.26 5.43
CA LYS A 62 6.64 -6.70 5.22
C LYS A 62 6.40 -7.09 3.76
N LEU A 63 6.28 -6.12 2.83
CA LEU A 63 6.15 -6.41 1.40
C LEU A 63 7.33 -7.27 0.97
N LYS A 64 6.99 -8.43 0.42
CA LYS A 64 7.92 -9.43 -0.07
C LYS A 64 7.29 -10.10 -1.27
N HIS A 65 8.14 -10.41 -2.24
CA HIS A 65 7.71 -11.17 -3.40
C HIS A 65 7.45 -12.62 -3.02
N ASN A 66 6.32 -13.13 -3.50
CA ASN A 66 5.96 -14.51 -3.54
C ASN A 66 5.93 -14.95 -5.01
N TYR A 67 6.24 -16.22 -5.25
CA TYR A 67 6.27 -16.78 -6.60
C TYR A 67 4.95 -16.60 -7.41
N ASN A 68 3.83 -16.40 -6.71
CA ASN A 68 2.51 -16.27 -7.31
C ASN A 68 2.07 -14.80 -7.50
N ASP A 69 2.95 -13.83 -7.25
CA ASP A 69 2.64 -12.41 -7.35
C ASP A 69 2.66 -11.93 -8.81
N SER A 70 1.89 -10.89 -9.10
CA SER A 70 1.77 -10.32 -10.45
C SER A 70 2.95 -9.43 -10.87
N ILE A 71 3.87 -9.17 -9.96
CA ILE A 71 5.08 -8.37 -10.14
C ILE A 71 6.30 -9.17 -9.69
N THR A 72 7.47 -8.86 -10.24
CA THR A 72 8.73 -9.53 -9.92
C THR A 72 9.30 -9.09 -8.56
N GLU A 73 10.25 -9.86 -8.03
CA GLU A 73 10.98 -9.50 -6.80
C GLU A 73 11.59 -8.09 -6.85
N HIS A 74 12.20 -7.75 -7.98
CA HIS A 74 12.77 -6.42 -8.18
C HIS A 74 11.70 -5.31 -8.14
N GLU A 75 10.55 -5.53 -8.79
CA GLU A 75 9.43 -4.58 -8.74
C GLU A 75 8.84 -4.44 -7.33
N VAL A 76 8.76 -5.52 -6.55
CA VAL A 76 8.32 -5.46 -5.15
C VAL A 76 9.28 -4.63 -4.31
N GLU A 77 10.59 -4.80 -4.49
CA GLU A 77 11.58 -4.02 -3.76
C GLU A 77 11.53 -2.52 -4.12
N GLU A 78 11.41 -2.19 -5.41
CA GLU A 78 11.27 -0.81 -5.87
C GLU A 78 9.99 -0.17 -5.34
N LEU A 79 8.86 -0.90 -5.39
CA LEU A 79 7.59 -0.47 -4.82
C LEU A 79 7.73 -0.22 -3.32
N ARG A 80 8.34 -1.16 -2.59
CA ARG A 80 8.56 -1.04 -1.15
C ARG A 80 9.42 0.19 -0.82
N LYS A 81 10.50 0.43 -1.56
CA LYS A 81 11.35 1.63 -1.38
C LYS A 81 10.56 2.91 -1.59
N LYS A 82 9.83 3.03 -2.71
CA LYS A 82 8.99 4.21 -2.99
C LYS A 82 8.02 4.49 -1.84
N LEU A 83 7.35 3.45 -1.35
CA LEU A 83 6.39 3.59 -0.25
C LEU A 83 7.08 3.96 1.06
N ILE A 84 8.26 3.39 1.38
CA ILE A 84 9.01 3.71 2.60
C ILE A 84 9.60 5.12 2.55
N GLU A 85 10.16 5.55 1.42
CA GLU A 85 10.68 6.91 1.26
C GLU A 85 9.59 7.95 1.54
N GLU A 86 8.36 7.69 1.08
CA GLU A 86 7.19 8.50 1.36
C GLU A 86 6.72 8.43 2.84
N LEU A 87 7.07 7.37 3.57
CA LEU A 87 6.83 7.26 5.02
C LEU A 87 7.80 8.08 5.84
N GLU A 88 9.08 8.06 5.46
CA GLU A 88 10.17 8.65 6.24
C GLU A 88 10.41 10.13 5.91
N GLN A 89 9.92 10.64 4.78
CA GLN A 89 9.99 12.07 4.44
C GLN A 89 8.94 12.96 5.14
N LYS A 90 8.39 12.55 6.28
CA LYS A 90 7.36 13.29 7.03
C LYS A 90 7.79 13.69 8.44
#